data_AF-A0A7S2R112-F1
#
_entry.id   AF-A0A7S2R112-F1
#
_cell.length_a   1.000
_cell.length_b   1.000
_cell.length_c   1.000
_cell.angle_alpha   90.00
_cell.angle_beta   90.00
_cell.angle_gamma   90.00
#
_symmetry.space_group_name_H-M   'P 1'
#
loop_
_entity.id
_entity.type
_entity.pdbx_description
1 polymer ?
#
loop_
_entity_poly.entity_id
_entity_poly.type
_entity_poly.pdbx_seq_one_letter_code
_entity_poly.pdbx_strand_id
1 'polypeptide(L)'
;MNRDKLLLESDGNLGLAKHLDNVMKRIILRKLSNIYSVIKLDTLAQSLHLSGGAKEAEEVLLDMAWKDQEKQSQSGLMNRLLSVPLEFRIDVEKSLVYFPKDEDDDDDNGIDGCSASGIHEKYMEHIQSLLTNRVVSVMKLADRVKHLDVSLVTSARYQSVISKDMNNNGGGGGGNSSAGGGPHGVSDLA
;
A
#
# COMPACT_ATOMS: atom_id res chain seq x y z
N MET A 1 -19.06 27.14 12.93
CA MET A 1 -18.73 25.70 12.96
C MET A 1 -19.93 24.76 12.81
N ASN A 2 -21.20 25.18 12.93
CA ASN A 2 -22.34 24.24 12.87
C ASN A 2 -22.98 24.02 11.48
N ARG A 3 -22.73 24.87 10.47
CA ARG A 3 -23.32 24.70 9.13
C ARG A 3 -22.71 23.51 8.39
N ASP A 4 -21.39 23.35 8.47
CA ASP A 4 -20.68 22.29 7.76
C ASP A 4 -20.99 20.92 8.34
N LYS A 5 -21.18 20.84 9.67
CA LYS A 5 -21.60 19.61 10.35
C LYS A 5 -23.01 19.16 9.91
N LEU A 6 -23.95 20.10 9.78
CA LEU A 6 -25.32 19.81 9.32
C LEU A 6 -25.35 19.32 7.87
N LEU A 7 -24.49 19.86 7.00
CA LEU A 7 -24.36 19.42 5.61
C LEU A 7 -23.75 18.01 5.51
N LEU A 8 -22.71 17.73 6.30
CA LEU A 8 -22.09 16.40 6.35
C LEU A 8 -23.03 15.34 6.95
N GLU A 9 -23.92 15.73 7.85
CA GLU A 9 -24.97 14.87 8.40
C GLU A 9 -26.09 14.62 7.37
N SER A 10 -26.53 15.63 6.62
CA SER A 10 -27.54 15.45 5.57
C SER A 10 -27.07 14.56 4.43
N ASP A 11 -25.77 14.62 4.11
CA ASP A 11 -25.18 13.86 3.01
C ASP A 11 -24.75 12.43 3.43
N GLY A 12 -24.87 12.09 4.73
CA GLY A 12 -24.42 10.80 5.26
C GLY A 12 -22.88 10.63 5.30
N ASN A 13 -22.13 11.67 5.01
CA ASN A 13 -20.66 11.65 4.90
C ASN A 13 -19.94 11.96 6.23
N LEU A 14 -20.68 12.22 7.30
CA LEU A 14 -20.10 12.57 8.60
C LEU A 14 -19.09 11.51 9.10
N GLY A 15 -19.35 10.23 8.87
CA GLY A 15 -18.44 9.14 9.25
C GLY A 15 -17.08 9.23 8.55
N LEU A 16 -17.09 9.54 7.25
CA LEU A 16 -15.88 9.72 6.45
C LEU A 16 -15.11 10.96 6.86
N ALA A 17 -15.80 12.06 7.16
CA ALA A 17 -15.19 13.29 7.65
C ALA A 17 -14.46 13.07 8.99
N LYS A 18 -15.07 12.36 9.93
CA LYS A 18 -14.43 11.96 11.19
C LYS A 18 -13.23 11.04 10.97
N HIS A 19 -13.34 10.12 10.00
CA HIS A 19 -12.21 9.26 9.65
C HIS A 19 -11.03 10.06 9.08
N LEU A 20 -11.32 11.04 8.21
CA LEU A 20 -10.32 11.91 7.63
C LEU A 20 -9.62 12.77 8.69
N ASP A 21 -10.35 13.29 9.68
CA ASP A 21 -9.77 14.03 10.80
C ASP A 21 -8.72 13.19 11.56
N ASN A 22 -9.05 11.93 11.86
CA ASN A 22 -8.12 11.00 12.50
C ASN A 22 -6.89 10.70 11.62
N VAL A 23 -7.08 10.61 10.30
CA VAL A 23 -5.98 10.43 9.34
C VAL A 23 -5.07 11.67 9.31
N MET A 24 -5.65 12.87 9.31
CA MET A 24 -4.90 14.12 9.32
C MET A 24 -4.07 14.28 10.60
N LYS A 25 -4.64 13.94 11.76
CA LYS A 25 -3.90 13.93 13.04
C LYS A 25 -2.69 12.99 12.99
N ARG A 26 -2.85 11.79 12.42
CA ARG A 26 -1.73 10.84 12.21
C ARG A 26 -0.63 11.41 11.31
N ILE A 27 -1.02 12.08 10.22
CA ILE A 27 -0.05 12.70 9.30
C ILE A 27 0.74 13.80 10.01
N ILE A 28 0.07 14.65 10.78
CA ILE A 28 0.74 15.73 11.55
C ILE A 28 1.69 15.11 12.57
N LEU A 29 1.25 14.10 13.31
CA LEU A 29 2.08 13.41 14.29
C LEU A 29 3.35 12.81 13.66
N ARG A 30 3.25 12.18 12.48
CA ARG A 30 4.42 11.66 11.75
C ARG A 30 5.36 12.79 11.28
N LYS A 31 4.82 13.94 10.90
CA LYS A 31 5.67 15.10 10.58
C LYS A 31 6.42 15.60 11.80
N LEU A 32 5.77 15.61 12.96
CA LEU A 32 6.40 16.02 14.22
C LEU A 32 7.46 15.03 14.69
N SER A 33 7.22 13.72 14.56
CA SER A 33 8.21 12.70 14.92
C SER A 33 9.49 12.78 14.07
N ASN A 34 9.37 13.16 12.79
CA ASN A 34 10.54 13.33 11.94
C ASN A 34 11.41 14.51 12.39
N ILE A 35 10.80 15.56 12.94
CA ILE A 35 11.50 16.78 13.35
C ILE A 35 12.05 16.62 14.77
N TYR A 36 11.21 16.24 15.72
CA TYR A 36 11.53 16.22 17.15
C TYR A 36 11.81 14.80 17.65
N SER A 37 12.89 14.60 18.40
CA SER A 37 13.11 13.38 19.18
C SER A 37 12.28 13.39 20.48
N VAL A 38 12.07 14.56 21.08
CA VAL A 38 11.27 14.73 22.31
C VAL A 38 10.37 15.93 22.16
N ILE A 39 9.08 15.77 22.50
CA ILE A 39 8.09 16.86 22.48
C ILE A 39 7.25 16.86 23.76
N LYS A 40 6.87 18.05 24.24
CA LYS A 40 5.91 18.20 25.35
C LYS A 40 4.48 17.92 24.87
N LEU A 41 3.69 17.23 25.69
CA LEU A 41 2.28 16.93 25.38
C LEU A 41 1.44 18.19 25.13
N ASP A 42 1.71 19.29 25.83
CA ASP A 42 1.00 20.56 25.61
C ASP A 42 1.28 21.16 24.23
N THR A 43 2.55 21.12 23.78
CA THR A 43 2.95 21.59 22.45
C THR A 43 2.35 20.69 21.36
N LEU A 44 2.25 19.39 21.65
CA LEU A 44 1.59 18.43 20.76
C LEU A 44 0.09 18.71 20.65
N ALA A 45 -0.60 18.96 21.77
CA ALA A 45 -2.01 19.31 21.81
C ALA A 45 -2.31 20.58 20.99
N GLN A 46 -1.44 21.60 21.13
CA GLN A 46 -1.52 22.82 20.33
C GLN A 46 -1.34 22.54 18.83
N SER A 47 -0.37 21.69 18.48
CA SER A 47 -0.09 21.34 17.07
C SER A 47 -1.21 20.50 16.43
N LEU A 48 -1.96 19.75 17.24
CA LEU A 48 -3.10 18.93 16.81
C LEU A 48 -4.45 19.66 16.94
N HIS A 49 -4.45 20.93 17.38
CA HIS A 49 -5.63 21.73 17.67
C HIS A 49 -6.63 21.03 18.63
N LEU A 50 -6.11 20.33 19.64
CA LEU A 50 -6.93 19.65 20.65
C LEU A 50 -7.31 20.63 21.77
N SER A 51 -8.61 20.73 22.06
CA SER A 51 -9.15 21.67 23.04
C SER A 51 -8.92 21.26 24.50
N GLY A 52 -8.71 19.96 24.75
CA GLY A 52 -8.52 19.35 26.06
C GLY A 52 -7.07 19.32 26.55
N GLY A 53 -6.14 19.98 25.83
CA GLY A 53 -4.74 20.11 26.23
C GLY A 53 -4.00 18.77 26.25
N ALA A 54 -3.02 18.62 27.16
CA ALA A 54 -2.18 17.42 27.25
C ALA A 54 -2.95 16.10 27.41
N LYS A 55 -4.06 16.09 28.16
CA LYS A 55 -4.83 14.86 28.43
C LYS A 55 -5.52 14.31 27.18
N GLU A 56 -6.11 15.19 26.38
CA GLU A 56 -6.74 14.77 25.12
C GLU A 56 -5.68 14.31 24.11
N ALA A 57 -4.50 14.94 24.10
CA ALA A 57 -3.38 14.49 23.26
C ALA A 57 -2.90 13.09 23.66
N GLU A 58 -2.80 12.79 24.95
CA GLU A 58 -2.45 11.46 25.46
C GLU A 58 -3.48 10.40 25.03
N GLU A 59 -4.77 10.67 25.21
CA GLU A 59 -5.84 9.75 24.82
C GLU A 59 -5.82 9.45 23.31
N VAL A 60 -5.62 10.49 22.49
CA VAL A 60 -5.51 10.36 21.04
C VAL A 60 -4.30 9.52 20.64
N LEU A 61 -3.16 9.70 21.30
CA LEU A 61 -1.97 8.88 21.05
C LEU A 61 -2.22 7.41 21.42
N LEU A 62 -2.81 7.14 22.58
CA LEU A 62 -3.13 5.79 23.03
C LEU A 62 -4.10 5.08 22.07
N ASP A 63 -5.16 5.77 21.64
CA ASP A 63 -6.11 5.25 20.64
C ASP A 63 -5.43 4.94 19.30
N MET A 64 -4.45 5.77 18.89
CA MET A 64 -3.66 5.52 17.69
C MET A 64 -2.78 4.28 17.82
N ALA A 65 -2.07 4.13 18.94
CA ALA A 65 -1.23 2.97 19.22
C ALA A 65 -2.03 1.67 19.23
N TRP A 66 -3.19 1.68 19.89
CA TRP A 66 -4.08 0.51 19.95
C TRP A 66 -4.59 0.10 18.56
N LYS A 67 -5.08 1.06 17.77
CA LYS A 67 -5.57 0.82 16.40
C LYS A 67 -4.48 0.34 15.45
N ASP A 68 -3.24 0.74 15.67
CA ASP A 68 -2.12 0.30 14.84
C ASP A 68 -1.75 -1.15 15.13
N GLN A 69 -1.84 -1.59 16.39
CA GLN A 69 -1.70 -2.99 16.78
C GLN A 69 -2.80 -3.87 16.16
N GLU A 70 -4.05 -3.40 16.15
CA GLU A 70 -5.18 -4.13 15.57
C GLU A 70 -5.05 -4.26 14.04
N LYS A 71 -4.64 -3.20 13.35
CA LYS A 71 -4.50 -3.18 11.88
C LYS A 71 -3.31 -3.97 11.35
N GLN A 72 -2.24 -4.15 12.13
CA GLN A 72 -1.16 -5.07 11.76
C GLN A 72 -1.68 -6.51 11.55
N SER A 73 -2.78 -6.88 12.21
CA SER A 73 -3.41 -8.19 12.06
C SER A 73 -4.31 -8.30 10.81
N GLN A 74 -4.65 -7.18 10.16
CA GLN A 74 -5.55 -7.13 9.00
C GLN A 74 -4.89 -6.37 7.83
N SER A 75 -3.87 -6.98 7.22
CA SER A 75 -3.15 -6.44 6.06
C SER A 75 -4.04 -6.38 4.79
N GLY A 76 -4.78 -5.29 4.63
CA GLY A 76 -5.40 -4.87 3.36
C GLY A 76 -4.50 -3.91 2.58
N LEU A 77 -4.37 -4.14 1.26
CA LEU A 77 -3.50 -3.43 0.30
C LEU A 77 -3.64 -1.89 0.25
N MET A 78 -4.69 -1.31 0.82
CA MET A 78 -5.06 0.11 0.63
C MET A 78 -4.50 1.08 1.67
N ASN A 79 -3.91 0.63 2.79
CA ASN A 79 -3.36 1.54 3.82
C ASN A 79 -1.89 1.96 3.61
N ARG A 80 -1.33 1.73 2.41
CA ARG A 80 0.10 1.84 2.07
C ARG A 80 0.82 3.18 2.32
N LEU A 81 0.11 4.29 2.55
CA LEU A 81 0.74 5.59 2.86
C LEU A 81 0.66 5.95 4.36
N LEU A 82 -0.23 5.29 5.11
CA LEU A 82 -0.42 5.46 6.54
C LEU A 82 0.17 4.28 7.34
N SER A 83 0.68 3.24 6.68
CA SER A 83 0.94 1.92 7.28
C SER A 83 2.23 1.76 8.04
N VAL A 84 3.18 2.71 8.01
CA VAL A 84 4.36 2.61 8.89
C VAL A 84 3.90 2.92 10.31
N PRO A 85 3.88 1.94 11.23
CA PRO A 85 3.53 2.17 12.62
C PRO A 85 4.47 3.25 13.17
N LEU A 86 3.91 4.25 13.86
CA LEU A 86 4.74 5.25 14.50
C LEU A 86 5.09 4.75 15.90
N GLU A 87 6.37 4.54 16.16
CA GLU A 87 6.84 4.21 17.50
C GLU A 87 7.00 5.50 18.31
N PHE A 88 6.41 5.50 19.50
CA PHE A 88 6.60 6.57 20.46
C PHE A 88 6.44 6.02 21.87
N ARG A 89 7.08 6.69 22.84
CA ARG A 89 6.92 6.40 24.27
C ARG A 89 6.39 7.64 24.96
N ILE A 90 5.37 7.45 25.80
CA ILE A 90 4.79 8.53 26.60
C ILE A 90 5.33 8.41 28.02
N ASP A 91 5.93 9.48 28.52
CA ASP A 91 6.27 9.68 29.93
C ASP A 91 5.21 10.58 30.55
N VAL A 92 4.27 9.96 31.27
CA VAL A 92 3.12 10.63 31.89
C VAL A 92 3.58 11.57 33.01
N GLU A 93 4.62 11.19 33.77
CA GLU A 93 5.12 11.99 34.90
C GLU A 93 5.73 13.31 34.42
N LYS A 94 6.49 13.28 33.33
CA LYS A 94 7.12 14.47 32.76
C LYS A 94 6.29 15.15 31.67
N SER A 95 5.17 14.53 31.26
CA SER A 95 4.32 14.96 30.15
C SER A 95 5.09 15.14 28.83
N LEU A 96 5.96 14.16 28.55
CA LEU A 96 6.83 14.14 27.36
C LEU A 96 6.51 12.94 26.47
N VAL A 97 6.66 13.13 25.17
CA VAL A 97 6.58 12.08 24.15
C VAL A 97 7.95 11.96 23.50
N TYR A 98 8.50 10.74 23.54
CA TYR A 98 9.77 10.38 22.92
C TYR A 98 9.49 9.65 21.61
N PHE A 99 10.09 10.13 20.52
CA PHE A 99 10.15 9.47 19.24
C PHE A 99 11.56 8.91 19.08
N PRO A 100 11.76 7.58 19.20
CA PRO A 100 13.05 6.98 18.90
C PRO A 100 13.38 7.29 17.44
N LYS A 101 14.49 8.00 17.22
CA LYS A 101 15.12 8.06 15.91
C LYS A 101 16.10 6.89 15.89
N ASP A 102 15.98 6.03 14.90
CA ASP A 102 17.05 5.09 14.57
C ASP A 102 18.22 5.98 14.11
N GLU A 103 19.07 6.37 15.05
CA GLU A 103 20.36 6.92 14.70
C GLU A 103 21.15 5.73 14.17
N ASP A 104 21.43 5.77 12.86
CA ASP A 104 22.31 4.83 12.18
C ASP A 104 23.70 4.95 12.82
N ASP A 105 23.92 4.20 13.91
CA ASP A 105 25.23 3.99 14.52
C ASP A 105 26.06 3.11 13.56
N ASP A 106 26.63 3.77 12.55
CA ASP A 106 27.62 3.24 11.62
C ASP A 106 29.04 3.18 12.24
N ASP A 107 29.17 2.98 13.56
CA ASP A 107 30.47 2.84 14.24
C ASP A 107 30.55 1.53 15.05
N ASP A 108 30.99 0.49 14.32
CA ASP A 108 32.06 -0.46 14.67
C ASP A 108 32.15 -1.08 16.10
N ASN A 109 32.10 -2.43 16.11
CA ASN A 109 32.64 -3.37 17.12
C ASN A 109 32.12 -3.36 18.57
N GLY A 110 31.29 -4.36 18.91
CA GLY A 110 31.24 -4.87 20.28
C GLY A 110 29.97 -5.61 20.67
N ILE A 111 30.12 -6.92 20.90
CA ILE A 111 29.20 -7.82 21.59
C ILE A 111 28.61 -7.17 22.86
N ASP A 112 27.28 -7.02 22.95
CA ASP A 112 26.38 -7.64 23.95
C ASP A 112 24.95 -7.08 23.75
N GLY A 113 23.93 -7.83 24.16
CA GLY A 113 22.58 -7.76 23.64
C GLY A 113 21.65 -6.65 24.14
N CYS A 114 20.47 -6.67 23.52
CA CYS A 114 19.18 -6.04 23.86
C CYS A 114 18.85 -4.67 23.23
N SER A 115 17.94 -4.74 22.24
CA SER A 115 16.68 -3.96 22.16
C SER A 115 16.39 -3.15 20.89
N ALA A 116 17.29 -3.09 19.90
CA ALA A 116 17.03 -2.41 18.62
C ALA A 116 16.89 -3.36 17.40
N SER A 117 17.52 -4.54 17.45
CA SER A 117 17.58 -5.49 16.32
C SER A 117 16.21 -6.07 15.89
N GLY A 118 15.29 -6.25 16.84
CA GLY A 118 13.98 -6.86 16.55
C GLY A 118 13.01 -5.99 15.73
N ILE A 119 13.21 -4.66 15.68
CA ILE A 119 12.34 -3.75 14.91
C ILE A 119 12.78 -3.73 13.46
N HIS A 120 14.08 -3.64 13.21
CA HIS A 120 14.64 -3.72 11.87
C HIS A 120 14.30 -5.06 11.20
N GLU A 121 14.38 -6.17 11.96
CA GLU A 121 13.97 -7.49 11.50
C GLU A 121 12.48 -7.55 11.13
N LYS A 122 11.58 -7.04 12.00
CA LYS A 122 10.14 -6.97 11.70
C LYS A 122 9.80 -6.03 10.55
N TYR A 123 10.54 -4.93 10.41
CA TYR A 123 10.37 -3.97 9.32
C TYR A 123 10.81 -4.58 7.98
N MET A 124 11.95 -5.28 7.97
CA MET A 124 12.44 -6.01 6.81
C MET A 124 11.52 -7.17 6.43
N GLU A 125 11.03 -7.94 7.40
CA GLU A 125 10.03 -8.99 7.18
C GLU A 125 8.72 -8.39 6.62
N HIS A 126 8.29 -7.24 7.14
CA HIS A 126 7.14 -6.52 6.63
C HIS A 126 7.35 -6.08 5.17
N ILE A 127 8.50 -5.50 4.83
CA ILE A 127 8.85 -5.13 3.45
C ILE A 127 8.87 -6.35 2.55
N GLN A 128 9.47 -7.46 2.99
CA GLN A 128 9.55 -8.69 2.22
C GLN A 128 8.16 -9.27 1.97
N SER A 129 7.28 -9.26 2.98
CA SER A 129 5.88 -9.67 2.84
C SER A 129 5.12 -8.76 1.86
N LEU A 130 5.35 -7.44 1.90
CA LEU A 130 4.74 -6.46 1.00
C LEU A 130 5.18 -6.67 -0.45
N LEU A 131 6.47 -6.90 -0.66
CA LEU A 131 7.03 -7.20 -1.98
C LEU A 131 6.45 -8.50 -2.51
N THR A 132 6.43 -9.55 -1.69
CA THR A 132 5.87 -10.86 -2.06
C THR A 132 4.39 -10.74 -2.44
N ASN A 133 3.59 -10.04 -1.63
CA ASN A 133 2.19 -9.79 -1.91
C ASN A 133 1.97 -8.98 -3.20
N ARG A 134 2.87 -8.02 -3.50
CA ARG A 134 2.83 -7.25 -4.74
C ARG A 134 3.15 -8.13 -5.94
N VAL A 135 4.19 -8.97 -5.86
CA VAL A 135 4.55 -9.93 -6.91
C VAL A 135 3.39 -10.88 -7.18
N VAL A 136 2.79 -11.46 -6.14
CA VAL A 136 1.63 -12.34 -6.28
C VAL A 136 0.45 -11.62 -6.93
N SER A 137 0.20 -10.36 -6.57
CA SER A 137 -0.88 -9.56 -7.18
C SER A 137 -0.64 -9.30 -8.66
N VAL A 138 0.61 -9.00 -9.04
CA VAL A 138 1.01 -8.81 -10.44
C VAL A 138 0.92 -10.12 -11.21
N MET A 139 1.34 -11.25 -10.62
CA MET A 139 1.19 -12.57 -11.24
C MET A 139 -0.28 -12.91 -11.47
N LYS A 140 -1.14 -12.72 -10.46
CA LYS A 140 -2.59 -12.93 -10.62
C LYS A 140 -3.20 -12.02 -11.69
N LEU A 141 -2.73 -10.79 -11.79
CA LEU A 141 -3.17 -9.87 -12.84
C LEU A 141 -2.70 -10.36 -14.22
N ALA A 142 -1.45 -10.81 -14.35
CA ALA A 142 -0.89 -11.36 -15.58
C ALA A 142 -1.63 -12.63 -16.00
N ASP A 143 -1.98 -13.53 -15.08
CA ASP A 143 -2.77 -14.73 -15.36
C ASP A 143 -4.18 -14.37 -15.84
N ARG A 144 -4.82 -13.35 -15.24
CA ARG A 144 -6.12 -12.84 -15.68
C ARG A 144 -6.04 -12.23 -17.08
N VAL A 145 -4.99 -11.46 -17.38
CA VAL A 145 -4.76 -10.90 -18.72
C VAL A 145 -4.54 -12.02 -19.72
N LYS A 146 -3.67 -12.99 -19.42
CA LYS A 146 -3.45 -14.18 -20.26
C LYS A 146 -4.74 -14.94 -20.53
N HIS A 147 -5.58 -15.13 -19.52
CA HIS A 147 -6.87 -15.80 -19.70
C HIS A 147 -7.81 -15.00 -20.61
N LEU A 148 -7.85 -13.67 -20.44
CA LEU A 148 -8.61 -12.78 -21.32
C LEU A 148 -8.07 -12.82 -22.76
N ASP A 149 -6.76 -12.81 -22.95
CA ASP A 149 -6.12 -12.90 -24.27
C ASP A 149 -6.44 -14.23 -24.95
N VAL A 150 -6.34 -15.35 -24.23
CA VAL A 150 -6.73 -16.67 -24.75
C VAL A 150 -8.21 -16.69 -25.11
N SER A 151 -9.08 -16.14 -24.24
CA SER A 151 -10.52 -16.07 -24.50
C SER A 151 -10.85 -15.22 -25.72
N LEU A 152 -10.14 -14.10 -25.91
CA LEU A 152 -10.30 -13.21 -27.06
C LEU A 152 -9.84 -13.91 -28.34
N VAL A 153 -8.63 -14.48 -28.33
CA VAL A 153 -8.05 -15.16 -29.51
C VAL A 153 -8.88 -16.38 -29.89
N THR A 154 -9.40 -17.15 -28.93
CA THR A 154 -10.23 -18.34 -29.21
C THR A 154 -11.71 -18.02 -29.44
N SER A 155 -12.12 -16.76 -29.30
CA SER A 155 -13.49 -16.33 -29.55
C SER A 155 -13.88 -16.57 -31.01
N ALA A 156 -15.03 -17.22 -31.22
CA ALA A 156 -15.57 -17.49 -32.55
C ALA A 156 -15.77 -16.21 -33.39
N ARG A 157 -16.06 -15.07 -32.76
CA ARG A 157 -16.16 -13.77 -33.45
C ARG A 157 -14.81 -13.28 -33.97
N TYR A 158 -13.75 -13.44 -33.18
CA TYR A 158 -12.41 -13.01 -33.57
C TYR A 158 -11.81 -13.96 -34.62
N GLN A 159 -11.95 -15.27 -34.42
CA GLN A 159 -11.53 -16.31 -35.36
C GLN A 159 -12.21 -16.20 -36.73
N SER A 160 -13.52 -15.87 -36.76
CA SER A 160 -14.24 -15.69 -38.02
C SER A 160 -13.84 -14.44 -38.80
N VAL A 161 -13.43 -13.36 -38.12
CA VAL A 161 -12.86 -12.16 -38.77
C VAL A 161 -11.48 -12.46 -39.33
N ILE A 162 -10.58 -13.09 -38.55
CA ILE A 162 -9.25 -13.49 -39.02
C ILE A 162 -9.35 -14.45 -40.22
N SER A 163 -10.26 -15.43 -40.15
CA SER A 163 -10.46 -16.38 -41.24
C SER A 163 -11.00 -15.71 -42.50
N LYS A 164 -11.86 -14.69 -42.35
CA LYS A 164 -12.35 -13.88 -43.48
C LYS A 164 -11.25 -13.01 -44.08
N ASP A 165 -10.41 -12.39 -43.27
CA ASP A 165 -9.29 -11.57 -43.75
C ASP A 165 -8.22 -12.43 -44.44
N MET A 166 -7.92 -13.63 -43.92
CA MET A 166 -7.03 -14.58 -44.61
C MET A 166 -7.59 -15.06 -45.95
N ASN A 167 -8.90 -15.30 -46.05
CA ASN A 167 -9.53 -15.65 -47.33
C ASN A 167 -9.62 -14.48 -48.31
N ASN A 168 -9.77 -13.24 -47.83
CA ASN A 168 -9.84 -12.05 -48.70
C ASN A 168 -8.46 -11.59 -49.19
N ASN A 169 -7.38 -11.83 -48.44
CA ASN A 169 -6.02 -11.45 -48.85
C ASN A 169 -5.31 -12.53 -49.69
N GLY A 170 -5.86 -13.75 -49.80
CA GLY A 170 -5.37 -14.83 -50.67
C GLY A 170 -6.04 -14.89 -52.05
N GLY A 171 -6.96 -13.97 -52.36
CA GLY A 171 -7.73 -13.94 -53.60
C GLY A 171 -6.99 -13.31 -54.78
N GLY A 172 -5.83 -13.82 -55.15
CA GLY A 172 -5.07 -13.33 -56.30
C GLY A 172 -4.27 -14.43 -57.01
N GLY A 173 -4.90 -15.09 -57.99
CA GLY A 173 -4.26 -15.96 -59.01
C GLY A 173 -3.80 -17.33 -58.48
N GLY A 174 -4.37 -18.46 -58.88
CA GLY A 174 -4.45 -18.94 -60.26
C GLY A 174 -3.26 -19.87 -60.53
N GLY A 175 -3.48 -21.20 -60.55
CA GLY A 175 -2.43 -22.13 -60.98
C GLY A 175 -2.58 -23.57 -60.46
N ASN A 176 -3.06 -24.44 -61.33
CA ASN A 176 -3.18 -25.89 -61.22
C ASN A 176 -1.85 -26.61 -60.87
N SER A 177 -1.88 -27.63 -59.99
CA SER A 177 -1.16 -28.94 -60.05
C SER A 177 -0.61 -29.45 -58.70
N SER A 178 -1.02 -30.68 -58.34
CA SER A 178 -0.18 -31.75 -57.77
C SER A 178 0.39 -31.65 -56.33
N ALA A 179 -0.18 -32.48 -55.44
CA ALA A 179 0.46 -33.34 -54.43
C ALA A 179 1.65 -32.85 -53.57
N GLY A 180 1.47 -32.92 -52.24
CA GLY A 180 2.49 -33.39 -51.29
C GLY A 180 2.96 -32.41 -50.19
N GLY A 181 2.80 -32.83 -48.92
CA GLY A 181 3.63 -32.54 -47.72
C GLY A 181 3.86 -31.07 -47.31
N GLY A 182 3.79 -30.61 -46.06
CA GLY A 182 3.73 -31.16 -44.70
C GLY A 182 3.77 -29.96 -43.72
N PRO A 183 3.75 -30.13 -42.40
CA PRO A 183 3.69 -29.02 -41.44
C PRO A 183 5.06 -28.33 -41.27
N HIS A 184 5.14 -27.03 -41.57
CA HIS A 184 6.32 -26.21 -41.26
C HIS A 184 6.37 -25.87 -39.76
N GLY A 185 7.32 -26.48 -39.06
CA GLY A 185 7.78 -26.02 -37.75
C GLY A 185 8.60 -24.74 -37.89
N VAL A 186 8.26 -23.72 -37.10
CA VAL A 186 9.06 -22.52 -36.90
C VAL A 186 10.13 -22.85 -35.87
N SER A 187 11.35 -23.06 -36.36
CA SER A 187 12.58 -23.11 -35.57
C SER A 187 13.31 -21.77 -35.65
N ASP A 188 13.86 -21.34 -34.52
CA ASP A 188 14.92 -20.35 -34.31
C ASP A 188 14.78 -18.92 -34.85
N LEU A 189 14.63 -17.97 -33.91
CA LEU A 189 15.31 -16.68 -34.00
C LEU A 189 16.46 -16.65 -32.98
N ALA A 190 17.67 -16.57 -33.53
CA ALA A 190 18.81 -15.90 -32.91
C ALA A 190 18.59 -14.39 -32.86
#